data_AF-A0A4R7D3S4-F1
#
_entry.id   AF-A0A4R7D3S4-F1
#
_cell.length_a   1.000
_cell.length_b   1.000
_cell.length_c   1.000
_cell.angle_alpha   90.00
_cell.angle_beta   90.00
_cell.angle_gamma   90.00
#
_symmetry.space_group_name_H-M   'P 1'
#
loop_
_entity.id
_entity.type
_entity.pdbx_description
1 polymer ?
#
loop_
_entity_poly.entity_id
_entity_poly.type
_entity_poly.pdbx_seq_one_letter_code
_entity_poly.pdbx_strand_id
1 'polypeptide(L)'
;MKKITEAPHFVFWILIPITILIGLMGPNKTFYVNIQDIYYVIGLIHVTLIISIIFAVLGFGYWVVIKLNGMLVNKLTLIHSIITIIGFLIIILIPFFLLNIVPEGSSYDFVTLLKFQTIAFWIFSLVVFIQLLYLFNIIIALITKSK
;
A
#
# COMPACT_ATOMS: atom_id res chain seq x y z
N MET A 1 12.88 -4.23 -17.07
CA MET A 1 12.20 -5.05 -16.04
C MET A 1 13.18 -5.84 -15.14
N LYS A 2 14.39 -6.22 -15.60
CA LYS A 2 15.41 -6.92 -14.77
C LYS A 2 15.76 -6.22 -13.43
N LYS A 3 15.95 -4.89 -13.44
CA LYS A 3 16.40 -4.15 -12.25
C LYS A 3 15.43 -4.15 -11.05
N ILE A 4 14.11 -4.17 -11.30
CA ILE A 4 13.10 -4.14 -10.22
C ILE A 4 13.08 -5.47 -9.45
N THR A 5 13.27 -6.58 -10.15
CA THR A 5 13.27 -7.92 -9.53
C THR A 5 14.61 -8.29 -8.91
N GLU A 6 15.71 -7.67 -9.36
CA GLU A 6 17.06 -7.86 -8.79
C GLU A 6 17.21 -7.17 -7.42
N ALA A 7 16.61 -5.99 -7.24
CA ALA A 7 16.69 -5.25 -5.99
C ALA A 7 15.34 -4.61 -5.59
N PRO A 8 14.29 -5.44 -5.35
CA PRO A 8 12.95 -4.95 -5.02
C PRO A 8 12.90 -4.10 -3.75
N HIS A 9 13.82 -4.30 -2.81
CA HIS A 9 13.90 -3.51 -1.58
C HIS A 9 14.06 -2.00 -1.83
N PHE A 10 14.84 -1.60 -2.85
CA PHE A 10 14.98 -0.19 -3.20
C PHE A 10 13.68 0.43 -3.69
N VAL A 11 12.84 -0.33 -4.39
CA VAL A 11 11.54 0.16 -4.86
C VAL A 11 10.66 0.54 -3.66
N PHE A 12 10.56 -0.34 -2.67
CA PHE A 12 9.78 -0.04 -1.46
C PHE A 12 10.38 1.09 -0.63
N TRP A 13 11.71 1.15 -0.48
CA TRP A 13 12.35 2.20 0.30
C TRP A 13 12.28 3.58 -0.34
N ILE A 14 12.37 3.69 -1.67
CA ILE A 14 12.18 4.97 -2.38
C ILE A 14 10.73 5.47 -2.21
N LEU A 15 9.77 4.55 -2.11
CA LEU A 15 8.37 4.93 -1.90
C LEU A 15 8.09 5.47 -0.49
N ILE A 16 8.92 5.19 0.51
CA ILE A 16 8.76 5.72 1.87
C ILE A 16 8.72 7.26 1.88
N PRO A 17 9.77 7.98 1.46
CA PRO A 17 9.75 9.44 1.47
C PRO A 17 8.65 10.01 0.57
N ILE A 18 8.35 9.37 -0.57
CA ILE A 18 7.25 9.78 -1.46
C ILE A 18 5.91 9.70 -0.73
N THR A 19 5.65 8.60 -0.03
CA THR A 19 4.39 8.35 0.68
C THR A 19 4.20 9.34 1.83
N ILE A 20 5.27 9.58 2.60
CA ILE A 20 5.26 10.58 3.68
C ILE A 20 5.00 11.98 3.10
N LEU A 21 5.66 12.35 2.00
CA LEU A 21 5.48 13.65 1.37
C LEU A 21 4.02 13.88 0.95
N ILE A 22 3.36 12.86 0.37
CA ILE A 22 1.93 12.96 0.02
C ILE A 22 1.07 13.22 1.26
N GLY A 23 1.36 12.56 2.39
CA GLY A 23 0.67 12.78 3.66
C GLY A 23 0.85 14.21 4.18
N LEU A 24 2.07 14.75 4.09
CA LEU A 24 2.39 16.11 4.51
C LEU A 24 1.77 17.18 3.60
N MET A 25 1.57 16.89 2.31
CA MET A 25 0.90 17.78 1.36
C MET A 25 -0.63 17.83 1.53
N GLY A 26 -1.22 16.83 2.20
CA GLY A 26 -2.65 16.77 2.48
C GLY A 26 -3.00 16.73 3.97
N PRO A 27 -2.55 17.70 4.80
CA PRO A 27 -2.73 17.66 6.25
C PRO A 27 -4.21 17.71 6.67
N ASN A 28 -5.06 18.35 5.86
CA ASN A 28 -6.51 18.47 6.08
C ASN A 28 -7.30 17.35 5.37
N LYS A 29 -6.62 16.43 4.66
CA LYS A 29 -7.27 15.31 3.97
C LYS A 29 -7.51 14.18 4.96
N THR A 30 -8.71 13.63 4.95
CA THR A 30 -9.13 12.58 5.88
C THR A 30 -9.83 11.45 5.15
N PHE A 31 -9.73 10.25 5.70
CA PHE A 31 -10.57 9.12 5.37
C PHE A 31 -11.72 9.08 6.36
N TYR A 32 -12.93 8.93 5.83
CA TYR A 32 -14.13 8.67 6.60
C TYR A 32 -14.43 7.18 6.49
N VAL A 33 -14.43 6.48 7.61
CA VAL A 33 -14.76 5.06 7.69
C VAL A 33 -16.00 4.91 8.56
N ASN A 34 -17.06 4.34 8.01
CA ASN A 34 -18.26 3.99 8.77
C ASN A 34 -18.18 2.52 9.19
N ILE A 35 -18.27 2.24 10.48
CA ILE A 35 -18.34 0.89 11.04
C ILE A 35 -19.55 0.84 11.97
N GLN A 36 -20.62 0.17 11.55
CA GLN A 36 -21.84 -0.02 12.36
C GLN A 36 -22.31 1.29 13.03
N ASP A 37 -22.54 2.33 12.22
CA ASP A 37 -23.00 3.66 12.65
C ASP A 37 -22.00 4.50 13.46
N ILE A 38 -20.76 4.03 13.64
CA ILE A 38 -19.65 4.81 14.20
C ILE A 38 -18.80 5.36 13.06
N TYR A 39 -18.65 6.69 13.00
CA TYR A 39 -17.82 7.39 12.03
C TYR A 39 -16.41 7.62 12.58
N TYR A 40 -15.43 6.92 12.01
CA TYR A 40 -14.01 7.17 12.27
C TYR A 40 -13.44 8.12 11.22
N VAL A 41 -12.72 9.14 11.69
CA VAL A 41 -12.01 10.10 10.84
C VAL A 41 -10.51 9.86 11.01
N ILE A 42 -9.85 9.43 9.94
CA ILE A 42 -8.42 9.13 9.94
C ILE A 42 -7.70 10.12 9.04
N GLY A 43 -6.82 10.94 9.60
CA GLY A 43 -5.99 11.86 8.80
C GLY A 43 -5.11 11.12 7.80
N LEU A 44 -4.99 11.66 6.59
CA LEU A 44 -4.16 11.09 5.50
C LEU A 44 -2.72 10.86 5.96
N ILE A 45 -2.16 11.76 6.79
CA ILE A 45 -0.83 11.61 7.35
C ILE A 45 -0.66 10.28 8.11
N HIS A 46 -1.63 9.89 8.94
CA HIS A 46 -1.57 8.63 9.69
C HIS A 46 -1.59 7.42 8.74
N VAL A 47 -2.43 7.46 7.71
CA VAL A 47 -2.50 6.39 6.69
C VAL A 47 -1.18 6.27 5.95
N THR A 48 -0.61 7.39 5.50
CA THR A 48 0.69 7.39 4.79
C THR A 48 1.85 6.93 5.67
N LEU A 49 1.83 7.25 6.97
CA LEU A 49 2.84 6.75 7.92
C LEU A 49 2.73 5.23 8.09
N ILE A 50 1.53 4.68 8.25
CA ILE A 50 1.31 3.23 8.33
C ILE A 50 1.80 2.53 7.05
N ILE A 51 1.44 3.06 5.87
CA ILE A 51 1.90 2.51 4.59
C ILE A 51 3.42 2.57 4.47
N SER A 52 4.04 3.66 4.95
CA SER A 52 5.50 3.80 4.97
C SER A 52 6.19 2.75 5.85
N ILE A 53 5.60 2.43 7.01
CA ILE A 53 6.08 1.34 7.88
C ILE A 53 5.95 0.00 7.15
N ILE A 54 4.84 -0.25 6.47
CA ILE A 54 4.65 -1.48 5.67
C ILE A 54 5.72 -1.57 4.57
N PHE A 55 5.99 -0.48 3.84
CA PHE A 55 7.07 -0.45 2.84
C PHE A 55 8.45 -0.68 3.45
N ALA A 56 8.72 -0.15 4.64
CA ALA A 56 9.97 -0.43 5.34
C ALA A 56 10.12 -1.93 5.64
N VAL A 57 9.08 -2.58 6.17
CA VAL A 57 9.07 -4.02 6.50
C VAL A 57 9.20 -4.89 5.24
N LEU A 58 8.46 -4.57 4.17
CA LEU A 58 8.53 -5.29 2.90
C LEU A 58 9.90 -5.15 2.24
N GLY A 59 10.44 -3.92 2.21
CA GLY A 59 11.78 -3.67 1.70
C GLY A 59 12.84 -4.40 2.50
N PHE A 60 12.71 -4.41 3.83
CA PHE A 60 13.63 -5.13 4.72
C PHE A 60 13.63 -6.64 4.45
N GLY A 61 12.47 -7.30 4.33
CA GLY A 61 12.45 -8.74 4.08
C GLY A 61 13.05 -9.11 2.72
N TYR A 62 12.80 -8.33 1.67
CA TYR A 62 13.49 -8.50 0.39
C TYR A 62 15.01 -8.29 0.49
N TRP A 63 15.45 -7.29 1.24
CA TRP A 63 16.87 -7.03 1.48
C TRP A 63 17.54 -8.19 2.23
N VAL A 64 16.90 -8.77 3.24
CA VAL A 64 17.40 -9.94 3.98
C VAL A 64 17.63 -11.13 3.04
N VAL A 65 16.67 -11.44 2.15
CA VAL A 65 16.82 -12.54 1.18
C VAL A 65 18.05 -12.34 0.31
N ILE A 66 18.23 -11.13 -0.24
CA ILE A 66 19.38 -10.79 -1.09
C ILE A 66 20.68 -10.90 -0.29
N LYS A 67 20.70 -10.39 0.95
CA LYS A 67 21.89 -10.44 1.82
C LYS A 67 22.32 -11.87 2.18
N LEU A 68 21.36 -12.80 2.19
CA LEU A 68 21.57 -14.23 2.43
C LEU A 68 21.82 -15.03 1.14
N ASN A 69 22.02 -14.36 0.00
CA ASN A 69 22.19 -14.97 -1.33
C ASN A 69 21.01 -15.89 -1.75
N GLY A 70 19.80 -15.58 -1.28
CA GLY A 70 18.58 -16.25 -1.70
C GLY A 70 18.14 -15.82 -3.09
N MET A 71 17.49 -16.71 -3.82
CA MET A 71 17.01 -16.45 -5.18
C MET A 71 15.50 -16.22 -5.20
N LEU A 72 15.07 -14.97 -5.35
CA LEU A 72 13.66 -14.61 -5.47
C LEU A 72 13.07 -15.08 -6.81
N VAL A 73 11.82 -15.53 -6.79
CA VAL A 73 11.08 -15.85 -8.01
C VAL A 73 10.61 -14.54 -8.65
N ASN A 74 11.29 -14.11 -9.72
CA ASN A 74 11.06 -12.82 -10.39
C ASN A 74 9.59 -12.52 -10.70
N LYS A 75 8.82 -13.52 -11.14
CA LYS A 75 7.38 -13.35 -11.45
C LYS A 75 6.56 -13.01 -10.20
N LEU A 76 6.82 -13.70 -9.08
CA LEU A 76 6.12 -13.45 -7.82
C LEU A 76 6.51 -12.09 -7.25
N THR A 77 7.79 -11.74 -7.28
CA THR A 77 8.30 -10.42 -6.86
C THR A 77 7.63 -9.31 -7.66
N LEU A 78 7.53 -9.46 -8.98
CA LEU A 78 6.94 -8.45 -9.86
C LEU A 78 5.44 -8.28 -9.58
N ILE A 79 4.68 -9.37 -9.52
CA ILE A 79 3.23 -9.34 -9.27
C ILE A 79 2.93 -8.72 -7.90
N HIS A 80 3.63 -9.17 -6.85
CA HIS A 80 3.49 -8.61 -5.51
C HIS A 80 3.80 -7.11 -5.49
N SER A 81 4.92 -6.70 -6.09
CA SER A 81 5.35 -5.31 -6.08
C SER A 81 4.35 -4.41 -6.81
N ILE A 82 3.92 -4.79 -8.02
CA ILE A 82 2.97 -4.00 -8.81
C ILE A 82 1.65 -3.84 -8.06
N ILE A 83 1.06 -4.95 -7.57
CA ILE A 83 -0.24 -4.90 -6.89
C ILE A 83 -0.16 -4.12 -5.59
N THR A 84 0.92 -4.30 -4.81
CA THR A 84 1.10 -3.58 -3.54
C THR A 84 1.25 -2.08 -3.77
N ILE A 85 2.10 -1.67 -4.73
CA ILE A 85 2.36 -0.26 -5.01
C ILE A 85 1.11 0.42 -5.57
N ILE A 86 0.47 -0.18 -6.57
CA ILE A 86 -0.75 0.37 -7.18
C ILE A 86 -1.89 0.41 -6.16
N GLY A 87 -2.07 -0.65 -5.37
CA GLY A 87 -3.13 -0.73 -4.38
C GLY A 87 -3.01 0.36 -3.31
N PHE A 88 -1.81 0.55 -2.74
CA PHE A 88 -1.59 1.63 -1.78
C PHE A 88 -1.68 3.02 -2.40
N LEU A 89 -1.21 3.19 -3.65
CA LEU A 89 -1.37 4.45 -4.37
C LEU A 89 -2.84 4.81 -4.54
N ILE A 90 -3.69 3.85 -4.95
CA ILE A 90 -5.13 4.10 -5.08
C ILE A 90 -5.72 4.47 -3.73
N ILE A 91 -5.40 3.74 -2.65
CA ILE A 91 -5.89 4.04 -1.30
C ILE A 91 -5.55 5.49 -0.92
N ILE A 92 -4.29 5.90 -1.07
CA ILE A 92 -3.80 7.25 -0.73
C ILE A 92 -4.53 8.34 -1.52
N LEU A 93 -4.93 8.07 -2.76
CA LEU A 93 -5.57 9.06 -3.63
C LEU A 93 -7.08 9.25 -3.36
N ILE A 94 -7.75 8.31 -2.68
CA ILE A 94 -9.20 8.38 -2.42
C ILE A 94 -9.65 9.70 -1.78
N PRO A 95 -9.00 10.23 -0.71
CA PRO A 95 -9.41 11.49 -0.09
C PRO A 95 -9.29 12.71 -1.01
N PHE A 96 -8.42 12.66 -2.02
CA PHE A 96 -8.27 13.74 -2.99
C PHE A 96 -9.45 13.78 -3.96
N PHE A 97 -10.01 12.62 -4.33
CA PHE A 97 -11.18 12.55 -5.20
C PHE A 97 -12.49 12.83 -4.46
N LEU A 98 -12.63 12.37 -3.20
CA LEU A 98 -13.84 12.56 -2.39
C LEU A 98 -14.13 14.04 -2.10
N LEU A 99 -13.11 14.82 -1.73
CA LEU A 99 -13.28 16.24 -1.37
C LEU A 99 -13.62 17.15 -2.56
N ASN A 100 -13.30 16.75 -3.78
CA ASN A 100 -13.59 17.54 -4.97
C ASN A 100 -15.03 17.32 -5.51
N ILE A 101 -15.74 16.31 -5.01
CA ILE A 101 -17.09 15.95 -5.47
C ILE A 101 -18.18 16.59 -4.58
N VAL A 102 -17.86 16.93 -3.33
CA VAL A 102 -18.83 17.40 -2.34
C VAL A 102 -18.33 18.71 -1.71
N PRO A 103 -18.90 19.87 -2.07
CA PRO A 103 -18.58 21.15 -1.43
C PRO A 103 -18.89 21.11 0.07
N GLU A 104 -18.03 21.74 0.87
CA GLU A 104 -18.23 21.92 2.31
C GLU A 104 -19.64 22.46 2.59
N GLY A 105 -20.41 21.73 3.40
CA GLY A 105 -21.78 22.11 3.80
C GLY A 105 -22.90 21.45 3.00
N SER A 106 -22.61 20.69 1.94
CA SER A 106 -23.60 19.78 1.35
C SER A 106 -23.55 18.42 2.04
N SER A 107 -24.71 17.83 2.32
CA SER A 107 -24.78 16.46 2.81
C SER A 107 -24.00 15.57 1.85
N TYR A 108 -22.97 14.87 2.32
CA TYR A 108 -22.33 13.83 1.55
C TYR A 108 -23.42 12.98 0.90
N ASP A 109 -23.38 12.84 -0.43
CA ASP A 109 -24.20 11.81 -1.06
C ASP A 109 -23.75 10.47 -0.47
N PHE A 110 -24.53 9.99 0.49
CA PHE A 110 -24.25 8.80 1.28
C PHE A 110 -23.93 7.61 0.38
N VAL A 111 -24.60 7.54 -0.79
CA VAL A 111 -24.36 6.52 -1.82
C VAL A 111 -22.96 6.64 -2.41
N THR A 112 -22.50 7.84 -2.74
CA THR A 112 -21.15 8.09 -3.26
C THR A 112 -20.08 7.74 -2.22
N LEU A 113 -20.25 8.17 -0.96
CA LEU A 113 -19.33 7.83 0.12
C LEU A 113 -19.23 6.31 0.31
N LEU A 114 -20.38 5.62 0.33
CA LEU A 114 -20.44 4.17 0.49
C LEU A 114 -19.76 3.43 -0.68
N LYS A 115 -19.90 3.91 -1.92
CA LYS A 115 -19.18 3.37 -3.08
C LYS A 115 -17.66 3.48 -2.93
N PHE A 116 -17.15 4.66 -2.55
CA PHE A 116 -15.71 4.85 -2.34
C PHE A 116 -15.18 3.99 -1.19
N GLN A 117 -15.90 3.90 -0.08
CA GLN A 117 -15.55 3.01 1.04
C GLN A 117 -15.52 1.54 0.61
N THR A 118 -16.51 1.10 -0.18
CA THR A 118 -16.58 -0.26 -0.71
C THR A 118 -15.37 -0.56 -1.61
N ILE A 119 -15.02 0.36 -2.52
CA ILE A 119 -13.83 0.22 -3.38
C ILE A 119 -12.56 0.17 -2.53
N ALA A 120 -12.42 1.07 -1.55
CA ALA A 120 -11.27 1.10 -0.63
C ALA A 120 -11.11 -0.23 0.10
N PHE A 121 -12.22 -0.79 0.60
CA PHE A 121 -12.25 -2.07 1.32
C PHE A 121 -11.78 -3.23 0.43
N TRP A 122 -12.26 -3.34 -0.80
CA TRP A 122 -11.86 -4.40 -1.73
C TRP A 122 -10.38 -4.28 -2.14
N ILE A 123 -9.90 -3.07 -2.41
CA ILE A 123 -8.50 -2.83 -2.73
C ILE A 123 -7.61 -3.15 -1.53
N PHE A 124 -7.98 -2.69 -0.33
CA PHE A 124 -7.25 -3.01 0.89
C PHE A 124 -7.19 -4.53 1.11
N SER A 125 -8.31 -5.23 0.95
CA SER A 125 -8.36 -6.69 1.05
C SER A 125 -7.44 -7.36 0.05
N LEU A 126 -7.45 -6.92 -1.22
CA LEU A 126 -6.53 -7.42 -2.25
C LEU A 126 -5.07 -7.20 -1.87
N VAL A 127 -4.72 -6.02 -1.34
CA VAL A 127 -3.36 -5.70 -0.89
C VAL A 127 -2.96 -6.56 0.31
N VAL A 128 -3.89 -6.89 1.22
CA VAL A 128 -3.61 -7.82 2.32
C VAL A 128 -3.36 -9.23 1.80
N PHE A 129 -4.22 -9.73 0.89
CA PHE A 129 -4.07 -11.06 0.31
C PHE A 129 -2.78 -11.22 -0.50
N ILE A 130 -2.34 -10.19 -1.23
CA ILE A 130 -1.10 -10.28 -2.00
C ILE A 130 0.16 -10.41 -1.12
N GLN A 131 0.09 -10.05 0.16
CA GLN A 131 1.21 -10.28 1.09
C GLN A 131 1.49 -11.76 1.33
N LEU A 132 0.50 -12.65 1.12
CA LEU A 132 0.74 -14.09 1.16
C LEU A 132 1.73 -14.54 0.06
N LEU A 133 1.61 -13.98 -1.15
CA LEU A 133 2.57 -14.27 -2.23
C LEU A 133 3.99 -13.80 -1.88
N TYR A 134 4.10 -12.67 -1.19
CA TYR A 134 5.38 -12.19 -0.68
C TYR A 134 6.01 -13.15 0.32
N LEU A 135 5.23 -13.62 1.30
CA LEU A 135 5.71 -14.59 2.28
C LEU A 135 6.15 -15.90 1.62
N PHE A 136 5.34 -16.45 0.70
CA PHE A 136 5.72 -17.64 -0.05
C PHE A 136 7.00 -17.45 -0.86
N ASN A 137 7.15 -16.31 -1.54
CA ASN A 137 8.33 -16.02 -2.34
C ASN A 137 9.60 -15.91 -1.47
N ILE A 138 9.50 -15.28 -0.29
CA ILE A 138 10.62 -15.24 0.67
C ILE A 138 10.99 -16.64 1.16
N ILE A 139 9.99 -17.44 1.56
CA ILE A 139 10.23 -18.81 2.06
C ILE A 139 10.92 -19.65 0.98
N ILE A 140 10.40 -19.62 -0.25
CA ILE A 140 11.00 -20.31 -1.40
C ILE A 140 12.45 -19.86 -1.57
N ALA A 141 12.69 -18.54 -1.63
CA ALA A 141 14.02 -17.99 -1.90
C ALA A 141 15.07 -18.31 -0.82
N LEU A 142 14.64 -18.44 0.44
CA LEU A 142 15.53 -18.81 1.55
C LEU A 142 15.85 -20.31 1.59
N ILE A 143 14.91 -21.16 1.14
CA ILE A 143 15.13 -22.61 1.01
C ILE A 143 16.00 -22.90 -0.21
N THR A 144 15.70 -22.28 -1.35
CA THR A 144 16.48 -22.40 -2.58
C THR A 144 17.64 -21.40 -2.58
N LYS A 145 18.64 -21.65 -1.74
CA LYS A 145 19.90 -20.88 -1.83
C LYS A 145 20.54 -21.12 -3.19
N SER A 146 21.10 -20.06 -3.79
CA SER A 146 22.07 -20.25 -4.86
C SER A 146 23.24 -21.04 -4.29
N LYS A 147 23.70 -22.07 -5.01
CA LYS A 147 25.04 -22.61 -4.79
C LYS A 147 26.08 -21.49 -4.94
#